data_AF-A0A1S6EXB1-F1
#
_entry.id   AF-A0A1S6EXB1-F1
#
_cell.length_a   1.000
_cell.length_b   1.000
_cell.length_c   1.000
_cell.angle_alpha   90.00
_cell.angle_beta   90.00
_cell.angle_gamma   90.00
#
_symmetry.space_group_name_H-M   'P 1'
#
loop_
_entity.id
_entity.type
_entity.pdbx_description
1 polymer ?
#
loop_
_entity_poly.entity_id
_entity_poly.type
_entity_poly.pdbx_seq_one_letter_code
_entity_poly.pdbx_strand_id
1 'polypeptide(L)'
;MPRYKLRLHDGPSRSPLTESIELDGDDDARDIAQVTLLMTRDYSHVEVYRDAALLGSFKRDSRRVSPPGQGPLALANTAGSVLGPDVVQEGLRPG
;
A
#
# COMPACT_ATOMS: atom_id res chain seq x y z
N MET A 1 25.87 17.46 14.96
CA MET A 1 24.92 16.85 14.00
C MET A 1 24.79 15.37 14.34
N PRO A 2 23.57 14.84 14.48
CA PRO A 2 23.34 13.41 14.66
C PRO A 2 23.83 12.58 13.48
N ARG A 3 24.28 11.35 13.76
CA ARG A 3 24.81 10.42 12.76
C ARG A 3 23.81 9.31 12.49
N TYR A 4 23.48 9.12 11.22
CA TYR A 4 22.51 8.17 10.72
C TYR A 4 23.20 7.10 9.88
N LYS A 5 22.61 5.90 9.83
CA LYS A 5 23.06 4.80 8.99
C LYS A 5 21.95 4.39 8.04
N LEU A 6 22.23 4.43 6.74
CA LEU A 6 21.34 3.94 5.69
C LEU A 6 21.78 2.53 5.31
N ARG A 7 20.88 1.56 5.40
CA ARG A 7 21.07 0.22 4.84
C ARG A 7 20.30 0.12 3.53
N LEU A 8 21.02 0.06 2.42
CA LEU A 8 20.51 -0.03 1.06
C LEU A 8 20.51 -1.50 0.62
N HIS A 9 19.37 -2.01 0.17
CA HIS A 9 19.20 -3.41 -0.22
C HIS A 9 18.88 -3.51 -1.72
N ASP A 10 19.67 -4.32 -2.43
CA ASP A 10 19.56 -4.65 -3.86
C ASP A 10 19.02 -6.09 -4.03
N GLY A 11 17.84 -6.36 -3.48
CA GLY A 11 17.20 -7.67 -3.55
C GLY A 11 17.91 -8.78 -2.75
N PRO A 12 17.48 -10.06 -2.90
CA PRO A 12 17.96 -11.17 -2.09
C PRO A 12 19.38 -11.66 -2.46
N SER A 13 19.93 -11.21 -3.59
CA SER A 13 21.18 -11.73 -4.14
C SER A 13 22.40 -10.85 -3.84
N ARG A 14 22.22 -9.64 -3.28
CA ARG A 14 23.33 -8.77 -2.88
C ARG A 14 23.30 -8.42 -1.40
N SER A 15 24.50 -8.35 -0.82
CA SER A 15 24.68 -7.82 0.53
C SER A 15 24.23 -6.36 0.61
N PRO A 16 23.51 -5.97 1.66
CA PRO A 16 23.09 -4.59 1.81
C PRO A 16 24.29 -3.67 2.02
N LEU A 17 24.29 -2.52 1.34
CA LEU A 17 25.30 -1.48 1.51
C LEU A 17 24.91 -0.62 2.71
N THR A 18 25.84 -0.42 3.65
CA THR A 18 25.63 0.48 4.78
C THR A 18 26.40 1.76 4.57
N GLU A 19 25.69 2.88 4.49
CA GLU A 19 26.26 4.22 4.38
C GLU A 19 25.97 5.02 5.65
N SER A 20 26.93 5.84 6.12
CA SER A 20 26.72 6.70 7.29
C SER A 20 26.71 8.16 6.88
N ILE A 21 25.68 8.89 7.29
CA ILE A 21 25.48 10.31 6.96
C ILE A 21 25.24 11.13 8.22
N GLU A 22 25.61 12.40 8.17
CA GLU A 22 25.39 13.37 9.25
C GLU A 22 24.31 14.34 8.79
N LEU A 23 23.22 14.45 9.56
CA LEU A 23 22.08 15.28 9.22
C LEU A 23 21.63 16.08 10.44
N ASP A 24 20.77 17.08 10.21
CA ASP A 24 20.29 17.97 11.27
C ASP A 24 19.16 17.34 12.08
N GLY A 25 18.30 16.55 11.43
CA GLY A 25 17.16 15.90 12.07
C GLY A 25 16.77 14.55 11.47
N ASP A 26 15.85 13.90 12.18
CA ASP A 26 15.32 12.59 11.77
C ASP A 26 14.42 12.70 10.52
N ASP A 27 13.85 13.87 10.26
CA ASP A 27 13.04 14.16 9.06
C ASP A 27 13.92 14.24 7.81
N ASP A 28 15.03 14.98 7.86
CA ASP A 28 16.05 14.99 6.81
C ASP A 28 16.57 13.58 6.50
N ALA A 29 16.75 12.74 7.53
CA ALA A 29 17.23 11.37 7.34
C ALA A 29 16.25 10.49 6.56
N ARG A 30 14.95 10.75 6.73
CA ARG A 30 13.89 10.08 5.98
C ARG A 30 13.75 10.63 4.57
N ASP A 31 13.92 11.94 4.38
CA ASP A 31 13.90 12.56 3.05
C ASP A 31 15.07 12.05 2.20
N ILE A 32 16.29 12.10 2.74
CA ILE A 32 17.49 11.59 2.06
C ILE A 32 17.33 10.13 1.70
N ALA A 33 16.82 9.28 2.60
CA ALA A 33 16.59 7.87 2.28
C ALA A 33 15.62 7.67 1.11
N GLN A 34 14.52 8.44 1.05
CA GLN A 34 13.59 8.40 -0.08
C GLN A 34 14.21 8.90 -1.38
N VAL A 35 14.99 9.98 -1.31
CA VAL A 35 15.71 10.54 -2.46
C VAL A 35 16.77 9.55 -2.98
N THR A 36 17.56 8.93 -2.10
CA THR A 36 18.54 7.89 -2.46
C THR A 36 17.86 6.71 -3.14
N LEU A 37 16.72 6.27 -2.60
CA LEU A 37 15.92 5.21 -3.21
C LEU A 37 15.33 5.63 -4.56
N LEU A 38 15.06 6.92 -4.80
CA LEU A 38 14.57 7.40 -6.10
C LEU A 38 15.70 7.54 -7.13
N MET A 39 16.86 8.02 -6.71
CA MET A 39 18.02 8.30 -7.56
C MET A 39 18.78 7.03 -7.96
N THR A 40 18.92 6.06 -7.05
CA THR A 40 19.71 4.86 -7.29
C THR A 40 18.81 3.68 -7.65
N ARG A 41 18.66 3.44 -8.95
CA ARG A 41 17.74 2.43 -9.50
C ARG A 41 18.04 0.99 -9.08
N ASP A 42 19.27 0.67 -8.72
CA ASP A 42 19.67 -0.65 -8.21
C ASP A 42 18.93 -0.99 -6.90
N TYR A 43 18.86 -0.07 -5.94
CA TYR A 43 18.28 -0.40 -4.64
C TYR A 43 16.75 -0.43 -4.67
N SER A 44 16.18 -1.47 -4.07
CA SER A 44 14.72 -1.69 -3.98
C SER A 44 14.16 -1.39 -2.59
N HIS A 45 15.04 -1.31 -1.59
CA HIS A 45 14.68 -1.09 -0.19
C HIS A 45 15.78 -0.33 0.52
N VAL A 46 15.42 0.60 1.40
CA VAL A 46 16.35 1.33 2.26
C VAL A 46 15.81 1.41 3.69
N GLU A 47 16.69 1.23 4.66
CA GLU A 47 16.39 1.35 6.09
C GLU A 47 17.25 2.44 6.70
N VAL A 48 16.68 3.26 7.57
CA VAL A 48 17.38 4.35 8.27
C VAL A 48 17.48 4.03 9.75
N TYR A 49 18.70 4.03 10.26
CA TYR A 49 19.00 3.78 11.67
C TYR A 49 19.69 4.99 12.31
N ARG A 50 19.37 5.26 13.57
CA ARG A 50 20.11 6.19 14.44
C ARG A 50 20.44 5.47 15.73
N ASP A 51 21.73 5.39 16.07
CA ASP A 51 22.20 4.73 17.30
C ASP A 51 21.52 3.36 17.56
N ALA A 52 21.44 2.54 16.50
CA ALA A 52 20.74 1.24 16.45
C ALA A 52 19.19 1.26 16.48
N ALA A 53 18.54 2.41 16.68
CA ALA A 53 17.09 2.55 16.52
C ALA A 53 16.70 2.70 15.05
N LEU A 54 15.78 1.85 14.56
CA LEU A 54 15.19 1.98 13.23
C LEU A 54 14.23 3.17 13.21
N LEU A 55 14.58 4.19 12.43
CA LEU A 55 13.76 5.40 12.25
C LEU A 55 12.73 5.22 11.14
N GLY A 56 13.02 4.42 10.13
CA GLY A 56 12.10 4.17 9.02
C GLY A 56 12.65 3.16 8.01
N SER A 57 11.75 2.47 7.33
CA SER A 57 12.06 1.56 6.23
C SER A 57 11.24 1.95 5.00
N PHE A 58 11.90 2.20 3.89
CA PHE A 58 11.29 2.63 2.64
C PHE A 58 11.52 1.54 1.60
N LYS A 59 10.43 1.08 0.99
CA LYS A 59 10.46 0.16 -0.15
C LYS A 59 10.08 0.94 -1.39
N ARG A 60 10.71 0.61 -2.52
CA ARG A 60 10.23 1.10 -3.80
C ARG A 60 8.95 0.34 -4.10
N ASP A 61 7.84 0.85 -3.59
CA ASP A 61 6.53 0.35 -3.95
C ASP A 61 6.41 0.59 -5.46
N SER A 62 6.45 -0.50 -6.22
CA SER A 62 5.95 -0.48 -7.58
C SER A 62 4.45 -0.29 -7.41
N ARG A 63 4.04 0.98 -7.25
CA ARG A 63 2.66 1.39 -7.34
C ARG A 63 2.18 0.82 -8.67
N ARG A 64 1.52 -0.34 -8.61
CA ARG A 64 0.50 -0.63 -9.60
C ARG A 64 -0.38 0.59 -9.49
N VAL A 65 -0.35 1.42 -10.53
CA VAL A 65 -1.49 2.24 -10.87
C VAL A 65 -2.65 1.25 -10.89
N SER A 66 -3.38 1.18 -9.77
CA SER A 66 -4.76 0.76 -9.84
C SER A 66 -5.41 1.86 -10.67
N PRO A 67 -5.98 1.55 -11.85
CA PRO A 67 -6.66 2.56 -12.64
C PRO A 67 -7.68 3.27 -11.74
N PRO A 68 -7.79 4.60 -11.79
CA PRO A 68 -8.82 5.29 -11.03
C PRO A 68 -10.19 4.82 -11.53
N GLY A 69 -10.93 4.11 -10.68
CA GLY A 69 -12.38 3.99 -10.82
C GLY A 69 -12.92 2.92 -11.77
N GLN A 70 -12.63 1.64 -11.54
CA GLN A 70 -13.64 0.62 -11.82
C GLN A 70 -13.80 -0.26 -10.58
N GLY A 71 -14.79 0.09 -9.76
CA GLY A 71 -15.15 -0.66 -8.57
C GLY A 71 -15.56 -2.10 -8.90
N PRO A 72 -15.54 -3.00 -7.92
CA PRO A 72 -16.06 -4.34 -8.11
C PRO A 72 -17.58 -4.24 -8.26
N LEU A 73 -18.10 -4.36 -9.48
CA LEU A 73 -19.46 -4.84 -9.69
C LEU A 73 -19.49 -6.34 -9.38
N ALA A 74 -19.25 -6.67 -8.12
CA ALA A 74 -19.72 -7.91 -7.52
C ALA A 74 -21.19 -7.68 -7.14
N LEU A 75 -22.08 -7.64 -8.14
CA LEU A 75 -23.50 -7.85 -7.89
C LEU A 75 -23.73 -9.35 -7.88
N ALA A 76 -23.78 -9.85 -6.64
CA ALA A 76 -24.10 -11.19 -6.26
C ALA A 76 -25.30 -11.74 -7.04
N ASN A 77 -25.14 -12.99 -7.49
CA ASN A 77 -26.28 -13.87 -7.72
C ASN A 77 -27.00 -14.05 -6.37
N THR A 78 -28.12 -13.33 -6.17
CA THR A 78 -29.13 -13.67 -5.17
C THR A 78 -30.29 -14.35 -5.90
N ALA A 79 -30.25 -15.67 -5.91
CA ALA A 79 -31.43 -16.48 -6.13
C ALA A 79 -32.25 -16.51 -4.84
N GLY A 80 -33.55 -16.23 -4.95
CA GLY A 80 -34.59 -16.71 -4.04
C GLY A 80 -34.82 -15.92 -2.75
N SER A 81 -35.90 -15.14 -2.69
CA SER A 81 -37.07 -15.50 -1.85
C SER A 81 -38.05 -14.35 -1.67
N VAL A 82 -39.29 -14.63 -2.07
CA VAL A 82 -40.58 -14.30 -1.45
C VAL A 82 -40.85 -12.85 -1.03
N LEU A 83 -41.71 -12.17 -1.79
CA LEU A 83 -42.62 -11.13 -1.32
C LEU A 83 -43.90 -11.18 -2.19
N GLY A 84 -44.84 -12.05 -1.80
CA GLY A 84 -46.26 -11.67 -1.81
C GLY A 84 -46.55 -10.93 -0.49
N PRO A 85 -47.70 -10.26 -0.31
CA PRO A 85 -48.95 -10.37 -1.06
C PRO A 85 -49.44 -9.00 -1.60
N ASP A 86 -50.34 -8.98 -2.60
CA ASP A 86 -51.59 -8.20 -2.52
C ASP A 86 -52.43 -8.36 -3.81
N VAL A 87 -53.64 -8.86 -3.59
CA VAL A 87 -54.91 -8.53 -4.26
C VAL A 87 -54.90 -8.13 -5.75
N VAL A 88 -55.46 -9.02 -6.59
CA VAL A 88 -56.39 -8.59 -7.63
C VAL A 88 -57.62 -9.49 -7.54
N GLN A 89 -58.73 -8.88 -7.14
CA GLN A 89 -60.06 -9.46 -7.20
C GLN A 89 -60.46 -9.64 -8.67
N GLU A 90 -60.60 -10.87 -9.14
CA GLU A 90 -61.48 -11.16 -10.27
C GLU A 90 -62.69 -11.90 -9.73
N GLY A 91 -63.80 -11.18 -9.71
CA GLY A 91 -65.09 -11.67 -9.26
C GLY A 91 -65.65 -12.70 -10.23
N LEU A 92 -66.02 -13.86 -9.69
CA LEU A 92 -67.15 -14.61 -10.22
C LEU A 92 -67.85 -15.29 -9.04
N ARG A 93 -68.91 -14.65 -8.57
CA ARG A 93 -69.83 -15.24 -7.61
C ARG A 93 -70.85 -16.16 -8.31
N PRO A 94 -71.40 -17.13 -7.57
CA PRO A 94 -71.98 -18.36 -8.09
C PRO A 94 -73.50 -18.25 -8.27
N GLY A 95 -74.10 -19.24 -8.94
CA GLY A 95 -75.55 -19.42 -8.99
C GLY A 95 -76.01 -20.06 -10.27
#